data_AF-A0A172U3V1-F1
#
_entry.id   AF-A0A172U3V1-F1
#
_cell.length_a   1.000
_cell.length_b   1.000
_cell.length_c   1.000
_cell.angle_alpha   90.00
_cell.angle_beta   90.00
_cell.angle_gamma   90.00
#
_symmetry.space_group_name_H-M   'P 1'
#
loop_
_entity.id
_entity.type
_entity.pdbx_description
1 polymer ?
#
loop_
_entity_poly.entity_id
_entity_poly.type
_entity_poly.pdbx_seq_one_letter_code
_entity_poly.pdbx_strand_id
1 'polypeptide(L)'
;MSFYDIDENSKISRASQLLAKDLDGAKQFEKVSSYSPGPVGDDEMLARSLEYPDKFNPSGGLNDSFFDDAFTHGASVQRLIEGWDVMASGVHNAFEERAASKRQGSERRQPKPDNIYIGSFHMTAGELRAVQLEMEDRRRVRVYDAGMDESDPNHAEILADNDGMDKRLRHLFRVMLMVLAQKRGLYISPFLSEEGNGRAHDSGCNLNYYPEDLYLS
;
A
#
# COMPACT_ATOMS: atom_id res chain seq x y z
N MET A 1 11.24 -22.01 -11.94
CA MET A 1 10.05 -21.13 -11.94
C MET A 1 10.31 -20.04 -10.93
N SER A 2 10.17 -18.79 -11.35
CA SER A 2 10.24 -17.63 -10.46
C SER A 2 9.10 -17.69 -9.44
N PHE A 3 9.33 -17.13 -8.25
CA PHE A 3 8.25 -16.90 -7.27
C PHE A 3 7.09 -16.12 -7.92
N TYR A 4 7.42 -15.15 -8.76
CA TYR A 4 6.48 -14.25 -9.42
C TYR A 4 5.85 -14.80 -10.71
N ASP A 5 6.17 -16.03 -11.13
CA ASP A 5 5.47 -16.67 -12.25
C ASP A 5 4.01 -16.91 -11.84
N ILE A 6 3.01 -16.30 -12.47
CA ILE A 6 1.60 -16.52 -12.13
C ILE A 6 0.85 -17.09 -13.33
N ASP A 7 -0.17 -17.91 -13.07
CA ASP A 7 -1.11 -18.33 -14.11
C ASP A 7 -2.16 -17.23 -14.29
N GLU A 8 -2.01 -16.46 -15.36
CA GLU A 8 -2.92 -15.38 -15.74
C GLU A 8 -4.33 -15.87 -16.07
N ASN A 9 -4.49 -17.15 -16.41
CA ASN A 9 -5.80 -17.75 -16.70
C ASN A 9 -6.48 -18.33 -15.44
N SER A 10 -5.81 -18.26 -14.29
CA SER A 10 -6.32 -18.84 -13.06
C SER A 10 -7.50 -18.07 -12.50
N LYS A 11 -8.44 -18.79 -11.88
CA LYS A 11 -9.57 -18.20 -11.14
C LYS A 11 -9.19 -17.74 -9.73
N ILE A 12 -8.01 -18.12 -9.25
CA ILE A 12 -7.48 -17.68 -7.95
C ILE A 12 -6.66 -16.40 -8.11
N SER A 13 -6.76 -15.53 -7.10
CA SER A 13 -6.09 -14.23 -7.11
C SER A 13 -4.57 -14.36 -7.17
N ARG A 14 -3.86 -13.34 -7.69
CA ARG A 14 -2.39 -13.30 -7.69
C ARG A 14 -1.82 -13.48 -6.28
N ALA A 15 -2.40 -12.80 -5.30
CA ALA A 15 -2.01 -12.94 -3.90
C ALA A 15 -2.11 -14.39 -3.42
N SER A 16 -3.24 -15.06 -3.70
CA SER A 16 -3.43 -16.47 -3.34
C SER A 16 -2.44 -17.40 -4.05
N GLN A 17 -2.13 -17.15 -5.33
CA GLN A 17 -1.14 -17.92 -6.08
C GLN A 17 0.26 -17.79 -5.48
N LEU A 18 0.67 -16.58 -5.11
CA LEU A 18 1.98 -16.32 -4.50
C LEU A 18 2.08 -16.93 -3.10
N LEU A 19 1.05 -16.74 -2.27
CA LEU A 19 1.02 -17.31 -0.91
C LEU A 19 1.04 -18.85 -0.93
N ALA A 20 0.39 -19.49 -1.92
CA ALA A 20 0.44 -20.95 -2.09
C ALA A 20 1.83 -21.48 -2.46
N LYS A 21 2.68 -20.64 -3.07
CA LYS A 21 4.09 -20.97 -3.40
C LYS A 21 5.06 -20.74 -2.25
N ASP A 22 4.62 -20.06 -1.19
CA ASP A 22 5.44 -19.60 -0.09
C ASP A 22 4.76 -19.91 1.24
N LEU A 23 4.37 -21.16 1.48
CA LEU A 23 3.51 -21.49 2.64
C LEU A 23 4.11 -21.08 3.99
N ASP A 24 5.44 -21.12 4.14
CA ASP A 24 6.17 -20.75 5.35
C ASP A 24 6.56 -19.26 5.41
N GLY A 25 6.39 -18.51 4.31
CA GLY A 25 6.77 -17.11 4.24
C GLY A 25 8.27 -16.90 4.01
N ALA A 26 9.05 -17.93 3.67
CA ALA A 26 10.49 -17.82 3.48
C ALA A 26 10.86 -16.84 2.34
N LYS A 27 10.03 -16.73 1.31
CA LYS A 27 10.28 -15.85 0.15
C LYS A 27 10.29 -14.37 0.48
N GLN A 28 9.70 -13.95 1.60
CA GLN A 28 9.77 -12.55 2.04
C GLN A 28 11.19 -12.11 2.46
N PHE A 29 12.09 -13.09 2.68
CA PHE A 29 13.48 -12.88 3.05
C PHE A 29 14.45 -12.99 1.87
N GLU A 30 13.93 -13.04 0.65
CA GLU A 30 14.74 -13.07 -0.58
C GLU A 30 14.78 -11.69 -1.25
N LYS A 31 15.95 -11.33 -1.78
CA LYS A 31 16.14 -10.16 -2.63
C LYS A 31 15.65 -10.47 -4.04
N VAL A 32 14.83 -9.59 -4.62
CA VAL A 32 14.17 -9.90 -5.91
C VAL A 32 15.01 -9.53 -7.14
N SER A 33 15.82 -8.48 -7.05
CA SER A 33 16.62 -7.98 -8.18
C SER A 33 17.93 -7.35 -7.71
N SER A 34 18.88 -7.09 -8.62
CA SER A 34 20.09 -6.33 -8.29
C SER A 34 19.82 -4.87 -7.89
N TYR A 35 18.69 -4.31 -8.32
CA TYR A 35 18.31 -2.90 -8.10
C TYR A 35 17.69 -2.68 -6.72
N SER A 36 16.95 -3.66 -6.22
CA SER A 36 16.30 -3.59 -4.92
C SER A 36 17.30 -3.48 -3.75
N PRO A 37 16.93 -2.82 -2.64
CA PRO A 37 17.73 -2.82 -1.40
C PRO A 37 17.88 -4.20 -0.76
N GLY A 38 17.02 -5.16 -1.09
CA GLY A 38 16.97 -6.50 -0.50
C GLY A 38 15.69 -6.75 0.30
N PRO A 39 15.67 -7.80 1.16
CA PRO A 39 14.50 -8.14 1.95
C PRO A 39 14.00 -6.99 2.81
N VAL A 40 12.70 -6.95 3.09
CA VAL A 40 12.08 -5.88 3.89
C VAL A 40 12.13 -6.22 5.38
N GLY A 41 12.96 -5.50 6.14
CA GLY A 41 13.08 -5.59 7.60
C GLY A 41 11.81 -5.16 8.35
N ASP A 42 11.63 -5.64 9.58
CA ASP A 42 10.44 -5.29 10.41
C ASP A 42 10.42 -3.81 10.83
N ASP A 43 11.59 -3.19 10.92
CA ASP A 43 11.79 -1.77 11.27
C ASP A 43 11.67 -0.82 10.06
N GLU A 44 11.63 -1.35 8.84
CA GLU A 44 11.50 -0.54 7.63
C GLU A 44 10.11 0.13 7.57
N MET A 45 10.12 1.45 7.42
CA MET A 45 8.92 2.24 7.20
C MET A 45 8.47 2.13 5.75
N LEU A 46 7.17 1.90 5.56
CA LEU A 46 6.53 1.76 4.25
C LEU A 46 5.50 2.87 4.06
N ALA A 47 5.53 3.52 2.90
CA ALA A 47 4.54 4.50 2.49
C ALA A 47 3.55 3.88 1.51
N ARG A 48 2.26 4.10 1.77
CA ARG A 48 1.16 3.65 0.90
C ARG A 48 0.27 4.82 0.51
N SER A 49 0.05 5.02 -0.79
CA SER A 49 -0.79 6.11 -1.29
C SER A 49 -2.27 5.91 -0.97
N LEU A 50 -2.91 6.99 -0.54
CA LEU A 50 -4.36 7.14 -0.46
C LEU A 50 -4.82 7.94 -1.68
N GLU A 51 -5.78 7.39 -2.41
CA GLU A 51 -6.37 8.02 -3.58
C GLU A 51 -7.90 8.13 -3.42
N TYR A 52 -8.46 9.25 -3.86
CA TYR A 52 -9.91 9.49 -3.97
C TYR A 52 -10.40 9.12 -5.38
N PRO A 53 -11.64 8.64 -5.57
CA PRO A 53 -12.71 8.42 -4.58
C PRO A 53 -12.76 7.01 -3.99
N ASP A 54 -12.05 6.03 -4.58
CA ASP A 54 -12.31 4.60 -4.38
C ASP A 54 -12.24 4.15 -2.89
N LYS A 55 -11.50 4.88 -2.04
CA LYS A 55 -11.29 4.55 -0.62
C LYS A 55 -12.16 5.34 0.35
N PHE A 56 -13.08 6.16 -0.15
CA PHE A 56 -13.96 7.00 0.65
C PHE A 56 -15.39 6.46 0.62
N ASN A 57 -16.12 6.63 1.73
CA ASN A 57 -17.57 6.43 1.74
C ASN A 57 -18.27 7.66 1.13
N PRO A 58 -19.48 7.51 0.54
CA PRO A 58 -20.26 8.64 0.04
C PRO A 58 -20.56 9.72 1.10
N SER A 59 -20.63 9.36 2.37
CA SER A 59 -20.87 10.25 3.50
C SER A 59 -19.61 10.88 4.11
N GLY A 60 -18.44 10.65 3.51
CA GLY A 60 -17.14 10.94 4.13
C GLY A 60 -16.62 9.77 4.97
N GLY A 61 -15.35 9.87 5.37
CA GLY A 61 -14.57 8.84 6.04
C GLY A 61 -14.03 7.79 5.08
N LEU A 62 -12.96 7.10 5.50
CA LEU A 62 -12.43 5.96 4.75
C LEU A 62 -13.34 4.73 4.88
N ASN A 63 -13.46 3.98 3.80
CA ASN A 63 -14.06 2.64 3.80
C ASN A 63 -13.00 1.57 4.17
N ASP A 64 -13.39 0.30 4.29
CA ASP A 64 -12.47 -0.79 4.68
C ASP A 64 -11.65 -1.36 3.51
N SER A 65 -11.71 -0.73 2.33
CA SER A 65 -11.09 -1.25 1.10
C SER A 65 -9.65 -0.82 0.86
N PHE A 66 -9.05 -0.02 1.74
CA PHE A 66 -7.68 0.48 1.54
C PHE A 66 -6.65 -0.65 1.38
N PHE A 67 -6.88 -1.80 2.03
CA PHE A 67 -6.02 -2.99 1.94
C PHE A 67 -6.65 -4.15 1.14
N ASP A 68 -7.76 -3.94 0.40
CA ASP A 68 -8.41 -5.02 -0.36
C ASP A 68 -7.49 -5.65 -1.42
N ASP A 69 -6.60 -4.85 -2.02
CA ASP A 69 -5.60 -5.30 -2.97
C ASP A 69 -4.55 -6.23 -2.35
N ALA A 70 -4.22 -6.09 -1.06
CA ALA A 70 -3.34 -7.02 -0.34
C ALA A 70 -3.85 -8.47 -0.38
N PHE A 71 -5.17 -8.66 -0.47
CA PHE A 71 -5.82 -9.97 -0.54
C PHE A 71 -6.02 -10.49 -1.96
N THR A 72 -5.72 -9.69 -2.98
CA THR A 72 -6.05 -10.02 -4.38
C THR A 72 -4.85 -9.93 -5.31
N HIS A 73 -4.20 -8.77 -5.38
CA HIS A 73 -3.13 -8.51 -6.35
C HIS A 73 -1.78 -8.23 -5.70
N GLY A 74 -1.73 -7.85 -4.43
CA GLY A 74 -0.55 -7.23 -3.82
C GLY A 74 -0.78 -5.76 -3.58
N ALA A 75 -0.68 -5.36 -2.31
CA ALA A 75 -0.79 -3.98 -1.90
C ALA A 75 0.55 -3.28 -2.14
N SER A 76 0.60 -2.42 -3.16
CA SER A 76 1.82 -1.66 -3.50
C SER A 76 2.18 -0.66 -2.40
N VAL A 77 3.46 -0.62 -2.03
CA VAL A 77 4.06 0.35 -1.10
C VAL A 77 5.46 0.76 -1.56
N GLN A 78 5.91 1.92 -1.06
CA GLN A 78 7.27 2.44 -1.21
C GLN A 78 8.03 2.27 0.10
N ARG A 79 9.27 1.76 0.03
CA ARG A 79 10.15 1.62 1.19
C ARG A 79 10.86 2.93 1.46
N LEU A 80 10.81 3.41 2.70
CA LEU A 80 11.44 4.65 3.13
C LEU A 80 12.82 4.37 3.73
N ILE A 81 13.72 3.77 2.95
CA ILE A 81 15.03 3.26 3.39
C ILE A 81 15.97 4.34 3.98
N GLU A 82 15.86 5.59 3.52
CA GLU A 82 16.63 6.73 4.03
C GLU A 82 15.81 7.60 5.01
N GLY A 83 14.64 7.12 5.40
CA GLY A 83 13.70 7.85 6.24
C GLY A 83 12.81 8.80 5.44
N TRP A 84 11.72 9.22 6.08
CA TRP A 84 10.69 10.04 5.44
C TRP A 84 11.20 11.42 5.03
N ASP A 85 11.96 12.11 5.88
CA ASP A 85 12.40 13.49 5.62
C ASP A 85 13.24 13.61 4.33
N VAL A 86 14.00 12.56 4.00
CA VAL A 86 14.82 12.49 2.79
C VAL A 86 13.97 12.10 1.57
N MET A 87 13.05 11.14 1.75
CA MET A 87 12.35 10.51 0.63
C MET A 87 10.99 11.14 0.30
N ALA A 88 10.47 12.05 1.14
CA ALA A 88 9.12 12.59 1.05
C ALA A 88 8.80 13.16 -0.34
N SER A 89 9.66 14.04 -0.87
CA SER A 89 9.45 14.67 -2.18
C SER A 89 9.36 13.63 -3.30
N GLY A 90 10.32 12.69 -3.36
CA GLY A 90 10.33 11.63 -4.37
C GLY A 90 9.11 10.71 -4.28
N VAL A 91 8.71 10.31 -3.07
CA VAL A 91 7.55 9.44 -2.85
C VAL A 91 6.24 10.14 -3.24
N HIS A 92 6.07 11.42 -2.87
CA HIS A 92 4.91 12.19 -3.28
C HIS A 92 4.85 12.38 -4.79
N ASN A 93 5.96 12.72 -5.44
CA ASN A 93 6.03 12.84 -6.90
C ASN A 93 5.61 11.52 -7.57
N ALA A 94 6.18 10.39 -7.15
CA ALA A 94 5.85 9.08 -7.71
C ALA A 94 4.36 8.71 -7.53
N PHE A 95 3.78 9.03 -6.38
CA PHE A 95 2.35 8.78 -6.14
C PHE A 95 1.44 9.73 -6.92
N GLU A 96 1.81 10.99 -7.07
CA GLU A 96 1.08 11.94 -7.90
C GLU A 96 1.16 11.56 -9.38
N GLU A 97 2.32 11.19 -9.90
CA GLU A 97 2.49 10.70 -11.27
C GLU A 97 1.62 9.46 -11.54
N ARG A 98 1.56 8.53 -10.58
CA ARG A 98 0.69 7.35 -10.67
C ARG A 98 -0.80 7.74 -10.69
N ALA A 99 -1.21 8.69 -9.86
CA ALA A 99 -2.58 9.19 -9.86
C ALA A 99 -2.90 9.96 -11.16
N ALA A 100 -1.98 10.78 -11.66
CA ALA A 100 -2.09 11.51 -12.92
C ALA A 100 -2.25 10.56 -14.11
N SER A 101 -1.45 9.49 -14.15
CA SER A 101 -1.58 8.44 -15.17
C SER A 101 -2.98 7.79 -15.14
N LYS A 102 -3.53 7.53 -13.95
CA LYS A 102 -4.92 7.02 -13.82
C LYS A 102 -5.95 8.04 -14.29
N ARG A 103 -5.74 9.34 -14.03
CA ARG A 103 -6.63 10.41 -14.52
C ARG A 103 -6.67 10.48 -16.03
N GLN A 104 -5.52 10.37 -16.68
CA GLN A 104 -5.38 10.46 -18.14
C GLN A 104 -5.79 9.18 -18.85
N GLY A 105 -5.68 8.03 -18.21
CA GLY A 105 -5.95 6.72 -18.82
C GLY A 105 -4.86 6.29 -19.80
N SER A 106 -5.12 5.21 -20.53
CA SER A 106 -4.26 4.69 -21.60
C SER A 106 -5.11 3.97 -22.65
N GLU A 107 -4.49 3.50 -23.74
CA GLU A 107 -5.18 2.69 -24.77
C GLU A 107 -5.94 1.48 -24.20
N ARG A 108 -5.47 0.94 -23.06
CA ARG A 108 -6.03 -0.25 -22.40
C ARG A 108 -6.85 0.06 -21.14
N ARG A 109 -6.89 1.33 -20.69
CA ARG A 109 -7.51 1.71 -19.42
C ARG A 109 -8.26 3.03 -19.57
N GLN A 110 -9.56 3.00 -19.27
CA GLN A 110 -10.38 4.22 -19.30
C GLN A 110 -9.85 5.27 -18.31
N PRO A 111 -9.88 6.56 -18.68
CA PRO A 111 -9.49 7.66 -17.79
C PRO A 111 -10.41 7.72 -16.57
N LYS A 112 -9.81 8.04 -15.40
CA LYS A 112 -10.53 8.30 -14.14
C LYS A 112 -10.26 9.74 -13.71
N PRO A 113 -10.91 10.76 -14.32
CA PRO A 113 -10.55 12.17 -14.12
C PRO A 113 -10.57 12.61 -12.65
N ASP A 114 -11.42 12.01 -11.83
CA ASP A 114 -11.56 12.33 -10.40
C ASP A 114 -10.51 11.66 -9.49
N ASN A 115 -9.54 10.94 -10.06
CA ASN A 115 -8.53 10.19 -9.30
C ASN A 115 -7.45 11.13 -8.72
N ILE A 116 -7.63 11.55 -7.48
CA ILE A 116 -6.72 12.49 -6.80
C ILE A 116 -5.87 11.73 -5.79
N TYR A 117 -4.57 12.01 -5.78
CA TYR A 117 -3.67 11.55 -4.72
C TYR A 117 -3.83 12.43 -3.48
N ILE A 118 -4.33 11.86 -2.38
CA ILE A 118 -4.67 12.57 -1.15
C ILE A 118 -3.47 12.68 -0.21
N GLY A 119 -2.59 11.69 -0.22
CA GLY A 119 -1.48 11.60 0.72
C GLY A 119 -1.08 10.15 0.97
N SER A 120 -0.25 9.90 1.96
CA SER A 120 0.21 8.54 2.26
C SER A 120 0.07 8.17 3.73
N PHE A 121 -0.17 6.88 3.96
CA PHE A 121 -0.07 6.27 5.28
C PHE A 121 1.30 5.62 5.44
N HIS A 122 1.92 5.83 6.60
CA HIS A 122 3.21 5.24 6.94
C HIS A 122 3.07 4.22 8.06
N MET A 123 3.54 3.01 7.80
CA MET A 123 3.54 1.90 8.75
C MET A 123 4.83 1.13 8.60
N THR A 124 5.36 0.59 9.69
CA THR A 124 6.48 -0.34 9.59
C THR A 124 6.02 -1.70 9.09
N ALA A 125 6.90 -2.44 8.41
CA ALA A 125 6.58 -3.81 7.99
C ALA A 125 6.27 -4.72 9.19
N GLY A 126 6.95 -4.51 10.32
CA GLY A 126 6.72 -5.24 11.57
C GLY A 126 5.33 -5.01 12.14
N GLU A 127 4.82 -3.78 12.12
CA GLU A 127 3.44 -3.50 12.54
C GLU A 127 2.41 -4.21 11.68
N LEU A 128 2.61 -4.21 10.36
CA LEU A 128 1.73 -4.92 9.42
C LEU A 128 1.75 -6.42 9.69
N ARG A 129 2.94 -7.01 9.84
CA ARG A 129 3.15 -8.43 10.17
C ARG A 129 2.59 -8.81 11.55
N ALA A 130 2.52 -7.86 12.48
CA ALA A 130 1.96 -8.06 13.81
C ALA A 130 0.42 -7.99 13.85
N VAL A 131 -0.24 -7.56 12.78
CA VAL A 131 -1.72 -7.61 12.70
C VAL A 131 -2.15 -9.08 12.62
N GLN A 132 -2.86 -9.53 13.64
CA GLN A 132 -3.19 -10.94 13.83
C GLN A 132 -4.61 -11.08 14.41
N LEU A 133 -5.38 -12.04 13.91
CA LEU A 133 -6.68 -12.37 14.48
C LEU A 133 -6.50 -13.05 15.85
N GLU A 134 -7.35 -12.70 16.81
CA GLU A 134 -7.33 -13.33 18.12
C GLU A 134 -7.51 -14.86 17.99
N MET A 135 -6.72 -15.63 18.75
CA MET A 135 -6.73 -17.10 18.80
C MET A 135 -6.11 -17.85 17.60
N GLU A 136 -5.40 -17.16 16.70
CA GLU A 136 -4.57 -17.83 15.69
C GLU A 136 -3.09 -17.58 15.95
N ASP A 137 -2.23 -18.58 15.76
CA ASP A 137 -0.76 -18.41 15.78
C ASP A 137 -0.19 -18.09 14.38
N ARG A 138 -1.03 -18.09 13.35
CA ARG A 138 -0.61 -17.88 11.96
C ARG A 138 -0.43 -16.38 11.68
N ARG A 139 0.77 -15.98 11.29
CA ARG A 139 1.02 -14.66 10.69
C ARG A 139 0.46 -14.62 9.27
N ARG A 140 -0.44 -13.68 9.01
CA ARG A 140 -1.18 -13.61 7.74
C ARG A 140 -0.73 -12.50 6.81
N VAL A 141 -0.03 -11.49 7.34
CA VAL A 141 0.55 -10.42 6.52
C VAL A 141 2.01 -10.72 6.25
N ARG A 142 2.41 -10.56 5.00
CA ARG A 142 3.78 -10.68 4.54
C ARG A 142 4.12 -9.48 3.68
N VAL A 143 5.37 -9.06 3.73
CA VAL A 143 5.88 -7.92 2.97
C VAL A 143 7.07 -8.40 2.17
N TYR A 144 6.96 -8.31 0.85
CA TYR A 144 7.95 -8.79 -0.10
C TYR A 144 8.69 -7.62 -0.75
N ASP A 145 9.97 -7.84 -0.99
CA ASP A 145 10.74 -7.02 -1.92
C ASP A 145 10.19 -7.20 -3.35
N ALA A 146 9.84 -6.09 -3.99
CA ALA A 146 9.21 -6.06 -5.31
C ALA A 146 9.86 -5.06 -6.28
N GLY A 147 11.03 -4.51 -5.93
CA GLY A 147 11.79 -3.59 -6.77
C GLY A 147 12.45 -4.30 -7.93
N MET A 148 11.69 -4.61 -8.99
CA MET A 148 12.14 -5.44 -10.11
C MET A 148 13.17 -4.75 -11.02
N ASP A 149 13.09 -3.43 -11.14
CA ASP A 149 13.91 -2.63 -12.05
C ASP A 149 14.37 -1.30 -11.42
N GLU A 150 15.24 -0.60 -12.13
CA GLU A 150 15.87 0.65 -11.68
C GLU A 150 14.89 1.83 -11.57
N SER A 151 13.70 1.75 -12.19
CA SER A 151 12.72 2.83 -12.14
C SER A 151 11.96 2.88 -10.82
N ASP A 152 11.85 1.74 -10.12
CA ASP A 152 11.19 1.65 -8.82
C ASP A 152 11.91 0.65 -7.88
N PRO A 153 13.17 0.91 -7.51
CA PRO A 153 13.98 -0.03 -6.73
C PRO A 153 13.45 -0.21 -5.29
N ASN A 154 12.72 0.78 -4.77
CA ASN A 154 12.18 0.79 -3.41
C ASN A 154 10.76 0.22 -3.34
N HIS A 155 10.26 -0.38 -4.41
CA HIS A 155 8.95 -1.01 -4.41
C HIS A 155 8.91 -2.24 -3.50
N ALA A 156 7.88 -2.32 -2.65
CA ALA A 156 7.51 -3.53 -1.94
C ALA A 156 6.02 -3.84 -2.10
N GLU A 157 5.65 -5.08 -1.83
CA GLU A 157 4.27 -5.56 -1.88
C GLU A 157 3.84 -6.17 -0.55
N ILE A 158 2.68 -5.76 -0.05
CA ILE A 158 2.01 -6.39 1.08
C ILE A 158 1.06 -7.45 0.53
N LEU A 159 1.21 -8.69 1.00
CA LEU A 159 0.23 -9.77 0.77
C LEU A 159 -0.42 -10.15 2.09
N ALA A 160 -1.74 -10.35 2.03
CA ALA A 160 -2.54 -10.76 3.17
C ALA A 160 -3.27 -12.07 2.86
N ASP A 161 -3.03 -13.06 3.71
CA ASP A 161 -3.55 -14.40 3.58
C ASP A 161 -4.97 -14.53 4.12
N ASN A 162 -5.93 -14.77 3.22
CA ASN A 162 -7.33 -15.00 3.54
C ASN A 162 -7.74 -16.48 3.52
N ASP A 163 -6.79 -17.41 3.39
CA ASP A 163 -7.08 -18.83 3.39
C ASP A 163 -7.77 -19.24 4.71
N GLY A 164 -8.82 -20.03 4.58
CA GLY A 164 -9.69 -20.45 5.68
C GLY A 164 -10.58 -19.35 6.29
N MET A 165 -10.50 -18.09 5.84
CA MET A 165 -11.36 -17.03 6.37
C MET A 165 -12.73 -16.99 5.70
N ASP A 166 -13.78 -16.97 6.51
CA ASP A 166 -15.10 -16.56 6.05
C ASP A 166 -15.17 -15.04 5.78
N LYS A 167 -16.32 -14.58 5.25
CA LYS A 167 -16.54 -13.16 4.93
C LYS A 167 -16.41 -12.24 6.14
N ARG A 168 -16.83 -12.70 7.32
CA ARG A 168 -16.84 -11.91 8.55
C ARG A 168 -15.42 -11.74 9.09
N LEU A 169 -14.65 -12.82 9.16
CA LEU A 169 -13.25 -12.79 9.60
C LEU A 169 -12.39 -11.97 8.65
N ARG A 170 -12.62 -12.09 7.33
CA ARG A 170 -11.92 -11.28 6.34
C ARG A 170 -12.20 -9.78 6.52
N HIS A 171 -13.46 -9.41 6.73
CA HIS A 171 -13.82 -8.02 7.01
C HIS A 171 -13.18 -7.52 8.31
N LEU A 172 -13.25 -8.30 9.39
CA LEU A 172 -12.60 -7.96 10.65
C LEU A 172 -11.09 -7.71 10.47
N PHE A 173 -10.41 -8.60 9.75
CA PHE A 173 -8.98 -8.48 9.50
C PHE A 173 -8.62 -7.23 8.70
N ARG A 174 -9.43 -6.88 7.68
CA ARG A 174 -9.28 -5.59 6.96
C ARG A 174 -9.47 -4.38 7.86
N VAL A 175 -10.48 -4.42 8.73
CA VAL A 175 -10.72 -3.35 9.71
C VAL A 175 -9.51 -3.20 10.65
N MET A 176 -8.88 -4.28 11.07
CA MET A 176 -7.67 -4.20 11.90
C MET A 176 -6.51 -3.50 11.19
N LEU A 177 -6.28 -3.81 9.90
CA LEU A 177 -5.29 -3.11 9.07
C LEU A 177 -5.65 -1.63 8.88
N MET A 178 -6.93 -1.32 8.67
CA MET A 178 -7.40 0.07 8.59
C MET A 178 -7.17 0.85 9.87
N VAL A 179 -7.46 0.25 11.03
CA VAL A 179 -7.25 0.88 12.34
C VAL A 179 -5.76 1.18 12.54
N LEU A 180 -4.86 0.29 12.10
CA LEU A 180 -3.42 0.56 12.12
C LEU A 180 -3.07 1.82 11.29
N ALA A 181 -3.55 1.90 10.04
CA ALA A 181 -3.31 3.06 9.18
C ALA A 181 -3.88 4.35 9.79
N GLN A 182 -5.11 4.32 10.30
CA GLN A 182 -5.75 5.47 10.94
C GLN A 182 -5.01 5.96 12.19
N LYS A 183 -4.48 5.04 13.02
CA LYS A 183 -3.66 5.39 14.19
C LYS A 183 -2.38 6.13 13.82
N ARG A 184 -1.79 5.81 12.67
CA ARG A 184 -0.57 6.46 12.16
C ARG A 184 -0.83 7.82 11.53
N GLY A 185 -2.07 8.07 11.11
CA GLY A 185 -2.47 9.33 10.49
C GLY A 185 -2.06 9.43 9.03
N LEU A 186 -2.61 10.44 8.37
CA LEU A 186 -2.43 10.70 6.95
C LEU A 186 -1.40 11.81 6.76
N TYR A 187 -0.33 11.50 6.04
CA TYR A 187 0.65 12.47 5.58
C TYR A 187 0.13 13.08 4.28
N ILE A 188 -0.36 14.32 4.36
CA ILE A 188 -1.12 14.94 3.28
C ILE A 188 -0.25 15.07 2.02
N SER A 189 -0.85 15.08 0.84
CA SER A 189 -0.15 15.38 -0.40
C SER A 189 0.10 16.89 -0.54
N PRO A 190 1.31 17.32 -0.93
CA PRO A 190 1.59 18.73 -1.20
C PRO A 190 0.90 19.25 -2.47
N PHE A 191 0.36 18.37 -3.31
CA PHE A 191 -0.26 18.71 -4.59
C PHE A 191 -1.77 19.02 -4.47
N LEU A 192 -2.31 19.02 -3.25
CA LEU A 192 -3.74 19.18 -3.07
C LEU A 192 -4.21 20.61 -3.33
N SER A 193 -5.26 20.71 -4.13
CA SER A 193 -6.11 21.90 -4.20
C SER A 193 -6.88 22.11 -2.89
N GLU A 194 -7.58 23.23 -2.76
CA GLU A 194 -8.48 23.48 -1.63
C GLU A 194 -9.56 22.39 -1.48
N GLU A 195 -10.15 21.94 -2.60
CA GLU A 195 -11.10 20.81 -2.58
C GLU A 195 -10.42 19.52 -2.11
N GLY A 196 -9.20 19.23 -2.60
CA GLY A 196 -8.42 18.08 -2.19
C GLY A 196 -8.13 18.07 -0.69
N ASN A 197 -7.80 19.23 -0.11
CA ASN A 197 -7.64 19.39 1.33
C ASN A 197 -8.95 19.10 2.08
N GLY A 198 -10.08 19.55 1.57
CA GLY A 198 -11.41 19.16 2.09
C GLY A 198 -11.59 17.64 2.13
N ARG A 199 -11.18 16.92 1.07
CA ARG A 199 -11.23 15.44 1.05
C ARG A 199 -10.26 14.80 2.04
N ALA A 200 -9.09 15.38 2.26
CA ALA A 200 -8.16 14.91 3.28
C ALA A 200 -8.80 15.01 4.68
N HIS A 201 -9.46 16.13 5.00
CA HIS A 201 -10.25 16.26 6.24
C HIS A 201 -11.39 15.25 6.33
N ASP A 202 -12.10 15.00 5.23
CA ASP A 202 -13.17 14.00 5.18
C ASP A 202 -12.67 12.58 5.47
N SER A 203 -11.36 12.28 5.35
CA SER A 203 -10.83 10.95 5.69
C SER A 203 -11.06 10.55 7.15
N GLY A 204 -11.28 11.53 8.04
CA GLY A 204 -11.43 11.32 9.48
C GLY A 204 -10.13 10.88 10.18
N CYS A 205 -8.99 10.96 9.50
CA CYS A 205 -7.68 10.66 10.06
C CYS A 205 -7.04 11.88 10.71
N ASN A 206 -6.12 11.66 11.65
CA ASN A 206 -5.19 12.71 12.06
C ASN A 206 -4.34 13.13 10.86
N LEU A 207 -4.21 14.43 10.64
CA LEU A 207 -3.56 14.99 9.47
C LEU A 207 -2.16 15.50 9.84
N ASN A 208 -1.14 14.95 9.18
CA ASN A 208 0.24 15.36 9.32
C ASN A 208 0.60 16.28 8.14
N TYR A 209 0.88 17.54 8.45
CA TYR A 209 1.26 18.59 7.49
C TYR A 209 2.79 18.78 7.47
N TYR A 210 3.31 19.34 6.37
CA TYR A 210 4.74 19.67 6.26
C TYR A 210 5.02 21.13 6.61
N PRO A 211 6.26 21.44 7.03
CA PRO A 211 6.83 22.78 6.89
C PRO A 211 6.82 23.21 5.42
N GLU A 212 6.49 24.48 5.14
CA GLU A 212 6.36 25.03 3.77
C GLU A 212 7.65 24.90 2.92
N ASP A 213 8.81 24.70 3.55
CA ASP A 213 10.13 24.75 2.90
C ASP A 213 10.55 23.45 2.17
N LEU A 214 9.77 22.37 2.24
CA LEU A 214 10.16 21.05 1.71
C LEU A 214 10.02 20.88 0.19
N TYR A 215 9.37 21.83 -0.51
CA TYR A 215 9.01 21.70 -1.93
C TYR A 215 9.56 22.84 -2.82
N LEU A 216 10.51 23.64 -2.31
CA LEU A 216 11.13 24.77 -3.03
C LEU A 216 12.45 24.40 -3.74
N SER A 217 12.58 23.17 -4.26
CA SER A 217 13.74 22.75 -5.07
C SER A 217 13.36 22.43 -6.51
#